data_AF-A0A1C4A642-F1
#
_entry.id   AF-A0A1C4A642-F1
#
_cell.length_a   1.000
_cell.length_b   1.000
_cell.length_c   1.000
_cell.angle_alpha   90.00
_cell.angle_beta   90.00
_cell.angle_gamma   90.00
#
_symmetry.space_group_name_H-M   'P 1'
#
loop_
_entity.id
_entity.type
_entity.pdbx_description
1 polymer ?
#
loop_
_entity_poly.entity_id
_entity_poly.type
_entity_poly.pdbx_seq_one_letter_code
_entity_poly.pdbx_strand_id
1 'polypeptide(L)'
;YQAILSSRLALLAMKKQCAIFQNQSVVSVVQLILSSHGFTGIDYRLELKDTYPSREFITQWQESDLEFIQRLLADVGIWFRFETHAEHNCDVMVLSDYEQGYAQVADIDNKPPSGTLDGGTESVWDIRLHSAVVASSAEVNDYNYRTANTDLHKDINTQPKSTTTYGTDYRYEEHYR
;
A
#
# COMPACT_ATOMS: atom_id res chain seq x y z
N TYR A 1 21.15 1.18 -27.76
CA TYR A 1 20.36 0.21 -26.98
C TYR A 1 19.69 0.94 -25.83
N GLN A 2 18.50 0.50 -25.42
CA GLN A 2 17.75 1.01 -24.28
C GLN A 2 17.33 -0.18 -23.43
N ALA A 3 17.45 -0.05 -22.10
CA ALA A 3 16.96 -1.03 -21.14
C ALA A 3 16.12 -0.31 -20.08
N ILE A 4 15.08 -0.98 -19.57
CA ILE A 4 14.22 -0.47 -18.50
C ILE A 4 14.42 -1.40 -17.30
N LEU A 5 14.87 -0.86 -16.18
CA LEU A 5 14.99 -1.58 -14.92
C LEU A 5 13.64 -1.54 -14.20
N SER A 6 13.20 -2.69 -13.70
CA SER A 6 11.98 -2.80 -12.90
C SER A 6 12.15 -3.88 -11.84
N SER A 7 11.40 -3.77 -10.75
CA SER A 7 11.36 -4.79 -9.70
C SER A 7 10.90 -6.14 -10.26
N ARG A 8 11.41 -7.22 -9.66
CA ARG A 8 10.96 -8.61 -9.93
C ARG A 8 9.43 -8.75 -9.81
N LEU A 9 8.81 -7.95 -8.94
CA LEU A 9 7.35 -7.94 -8.76
C LEU A 9 6.60 -7.60 -10.06
N ALA A 10 7.20 -6.85 -10.98
CA ALA A 10 6.57 -6.51 -12.26
C ALA A 10 6.28 -7.73 -13.16
N LEU A 11 6.98 -8.86 -12.93
CA LEU A 11 6.71 -10.11 -13.64
C LEU A 11 5.30 -10.65 -13.34
N LEU A 12 4.74 -10.36 -12.17
CA LEU A 12 3.39 -10.78 -11.78
C LEU A 12 2.30 -10.08 -12.61
N ALA A 13 2.62 -9.01 -13.33
CA ALA A 13 1.70 -8.34 -14.24
C ALA A 13 1.49 -9.09 -15.57
N MET A 14 2.35 -10.07 -15.88
CA MET A 14 2.38 -10.72 -17.20
C MET A 14 1.27 -11.74 -17.42
N LYS A 15 0.59 -12.18 -16.35
CA LYS A 15 -0.46 -13.20 -16.42
C LYS A 15 -1.70 -12.73 -15.68
N LYS A 16 -2.86 -12.90 -16.29
CA LYS A 16 -4.18 -12.74 -15.67
C LYS A 16 -4.79 -14.09 -15.36
N GLN A 17 -5.46 -14.19 -14.21
CA GLN A 17 -6.12 -15.42 -13.81
C GLN A 17 -7.36 -15.15 -12.96
N CYS A 18 -8.16 -16.20 -12.77
CA CYS A 18 -9.26 -16.21 -11.82
C CYS A 18 -8.95 -17.26 -10.75
N ALA A 19 -9.05 -16.86 -9.48
CA ALA A 19 -8.75 -17.71 -8.35
C ALA A 19 -9.66 -17.37 -7.18
N ILE A 20 -9.89 -18.36 -6.31
CA ILE A 20 -10.71 -18.25 -5.12
C ILE A 20 -9.86 -18.67 -3.93
N PHE A 21 -9.84 -17.83 -2.89
CA PHE A 21 -9.19 -18.11 -1.62
C PHE A 21 -10.25 -18.08 -0.52
N GLN A 22 -10.30 -19.14 0.29
CA GLN A 22 -11.30 -19.29 1.35
C GLN A 22 -10.62 -19.34 2.72
N ASN A 23 -11.27 -18.74 3.73
CA ASN A 23 -10.85 -18.76 5.13
C ASN A 23 -9.39 -18.31 5.36
N GLN A 24 -8.94 -17.31 4.62
CA GLN A 24 -7.56 -16.81 4.68
C GLN A 24 -7.54 -15.30 4.90
N SER A 25 -6.51 -14.82 5.60
CA SER A 25 -6.27 -13.38 5.73
C SER A 25 -5.72 -12.80 4.43
N VAL A 26 -5.87 -11.50 4.24
CA VAL A 26 -5.28 -10.79 3.09
C VAL A 26 -3.77 -11.02 3.03
N VAL A 27 -3.08 -10.91 4.16
CA VAL A 27 -1.63 -11.12 4.26
C VAL A 27 -1.25 -12.54 3.87
N SER A 28 -2.02 -13.54 4.31
CA SER A 28 -1.79 -14.95 3.96
C SER A 28 -1.95 -15.21 2.46
N VAL A 29 -2.97 -14.61 1.82
CA VAL A 29 -3.16 -14.72 0.36
C VAL A 29 -2.00 -14.10 -0.39
N VAL A 30 -1.56 -12.90 0.02
CA VAL A 30 -0.40 -12.22 -0.61
C VAL A 30 0.86 -13.08 -0.47
N GLN A 31 1.15 -13.61 0.72
CA GLN A 31 2.28 -14.52 0.94
C GLN A 31 2.21 -15.78 0.07
N LEU A 32 1.01 -16.37 -0.07
CA LEU A 32 0.81 -17.56 -0.90
C LEU A 32 1.12 -17.29 -2.37
N ILE A 33 0.65 -16.14 -2.90
CA ILE A 33 0.92 -15.74 -4.27
C ILE A 33 2.40 -15.49 -4.47
N LEU A 34 3.04 -14.71 -3.59
CA LEU A 34 4.49 -14.46 -3.64
C LEU A 34 5.28 -15.77 -3.62
N SER A 35 4.92 -16.71 -2.73
CA SER A 35 5.57 -18.02 -2.65
C SER A 35 5.39 -18.83 -3.95
N SER A 36 4.22 -18.76 -4.59
CA SER A 36 3.97 -19.46 -5.86
C SER A 36 4.83 -18.93 -7.02
N HIS A 37 5.25 -17.66 -6.93
CA HIS A 37 6.19 -17.01 -7.87
C HIS A 37 7.66 -17.13 -7.42
N GLY A 38 7.92 -17.98 -6.42
CA GLY A 38 9.27 -18.27 -5.93
C GLY A 38 9.90 -17.14 -5.13
N PHE A 39 9.11 -16.21 -4.57
CA PHE A 39 9.60 -15.29 -3.54
C PHE A 39 9.75 -16.06 -2.24
N THR A 40 10.92 -15.92 -1.62
CA THR A 40 11.29 -16.55 -0.36
C THR A 40 11.34 -15.50 0.76
N GLY A 41 11.55 -15.93 2.01
CA GLY A 41 11.65 -15.00 3.15
C GLY A 41 12.80 -13.99 3.09
N ILE A 42 13.69 -14.10 2.10
CA ILE A 42 14.74 -13.11 1.82
C ILE A 42 14.20 -12.01 0.88
N ASP A 43 13.25 -12.35 0.00
CA ASP A 43 12.73 -11.43 -1.01
C ASP A 43 11.64 -10.48 -0.48
N TYR A 44 11.06 -10.78 0.69
CA TYR A 44 10.06 -9.91 1.32
C TYR A 44 10.07 -9.98 2.85
N ARG A 45 9.63 -8.89 3.48
CA ARG A 45 9.48 -8.76 4.93
C ARG A 45 8.13 -8.16 5.28
N LEU A 46 7.51 -8.70 6.34
CA LEU A 46 6.28 -8.16 6.92
C LEU A 46 6.63 -7.37 8.18
N GLU A 47 6.41 -6.06 8.14
CA GLU A 47 6.52 -5.16 9.28
C GLU A 47 5.12 -4.57 9.55
N LEU A 48 4.24 -5.42 10.07
CA LEU A 48 2.83 -5.08 10.33
C LEU A 48 2.61 -4.92 11.84
N LYS A 49 1.89 -3.88 12.25
CA LYS A 49 1.48 -3.69 13.65
C LYS A 49 0.10 -4.28 13.91
N ASP A 50 -0.78 -4.24 12.92
CA ASP A 50 -2.14 -4.72 13.06
C ASP A 50 -2.29 -6.20 12.67
N THR A 51 -3.34 -6.82 13.19
CA THR A 51 -3.72 -8.18 12.83
C THR A 51 -4.86 -8.16 11.84
N TYR A 52 -4.67 -8.84 10.71
CA TYR A 52 -5.65 -8.87 9.62
C TYR A 52 -6.48 -10.14 9.72
N PRO A 53 -7.81 -10.04 9.93
CA PRO A 53 -8.65 -11.21 10.11
C PRO A 53 -8.79 -12.02 8.83
N SER A 54 -9.04 -13.32 8.99
CA SER A 54 -9.38 -14.20 7.87
C SER A 54 -10.72 -13.81 7.26
N ARG A 55 -10.76 -13.72 5.94
CA ARG A 55 -11.98 -13.51 5.16
C ARG A 55 -12.56 -14.85 4.74
N GLU A 56 -13.89 -14.95 4.73
CA GLU A 56 -14.59 -16.17 4.30
C GLU A 56 -14.29 -16.47 2.82
N PHE A 57 -14.26 -15.42 1.99
CA PHE A 57 -14.05 -15.53 0.56
C PHE A 57 -13.25 -14.34 0.03
N ILE A 58 -12.21 -14.60 -0.76
CA ILE A 58 -11.45 -13.60 -1.52
C ILE A 58 -11.38 -14.08 -2.96
N THR A 59 -11.79 -13.22 -3.89
CA THR A 59 -11.81 -13.52 -5.32
C THR A 59 -10.78 -12.69 -6.05
N GLN A 60 -9.98 -13.37 -6.87
CA GLN A 60 -9.24 -12.75 -7.96
C GLN A 60 -10.04 -12.94 -9.25
N TRP A 61 -10.43 -11.84 -9.91
CA TRP A 61 -11.30 -11.91 -11.09
C TRP A 61 -10.72 -11.16 -12.29
N GLN A 62 -10.21 -11.90 -13.28
CA GLN A 62 -9.67 -11.36 -14.53
C GLN A 62 -8.60 -10.26 -14.37
N GLU A 63 -7.89 -10.30 -13.25
CA GLU A 63 -6.80 -9.38 -12.91
C GLU A 63 -5.48 -10.16 -12.81
N SER A 64 -4.37 -9.46 -12.99
CA SER A 64 -3.04 -10.03 -12.79
C SER A 64 -2.73 -10.22 -11.31
N ASP A 65 -1.74 -11.05 -10.99
CA ASP A 65 -1.34 -11.26 -9.60
C ASP A 65 -0.79 -9.97 -8.98
N LEU A 66 -0.17 -9.09 -9.79
CA LEU A 66 0.28 -7.78 -9.34
C LEU A 66 -0.90 -6.86 -9.00
N GLU A 67 -1.86 -6.72 -9.92
CA GLU A 67 -3.06 -5.91 -9.70
C GLU A 67 -3.85 -6.40 -8.49
N PHE A 68 -3.96 -7.72 -8.33
CA PHE A 68 -4.64 -8.34 -7.21
C PHE A 68 -3.97 -8.05 -5.87
N ILE A 69 -2.64 -8.21 -5.78
CA ILE A 69 -1.88 -7.87 -4.57
C ILE A 69 -2.05 -6.38 -4.25
N GLN A 70 -1.89 -5.49 -5.24
CA GLN A 70 -2.01 -4.04 -5.02
C GLN A 70 -3.39 -3.66 -4.50
N ARG A 71 -4.45 -4.22 -5.09
CA ARG A 71 -5.83 -4.01 -4.64
C ARG A 71 -6.04 -4.50 -3.22
N LEU A 72 -5.66 -5.75 -2.93
CA LEU A 72 -5.83 -6.33 -1.61
C LEU A 72 -5.09 -5.55 -0.52
N LEU A 73 -3.85 -5.14 -0.78
CA LEU A 73 -3.05 -4.36 0.18
C LEU A 73 -3.65 -2.97 0.40
N ALA A 74 -4.08 -2.29 -0.68
CA ALA A 74 -4.74 -0.99 -0.59
C ALA A 74 -6.05 -1.04 0.21
N ASP A 75 -6.86 -2.09 0.02
CA ASP A 75 -8.14 -2.27 0.73
C ASP A 75 -7.95 -2.35 2.26
N VAL A 76 -6.81 -2.86 2.74
CA VAL A 76 -6.50 -2.98 4.17
C VAL A 76 -5.54 -1.91 4.68
N GLY A 77 -5.14 -0.95 3.84
CA GLY A 77 -4.21 0.12 4.22
C GLY A 77 -2.76 -0.32 4.36
N ILE A 78 -2.37 -1.48 3.83
CA ILE A 78 -0.97 -1.91 3.78
C ILE A 78 -0.32 -1.28 2.55
N TRP A 79 0.82 -0.64 2.76
CA TRP A 79 1.68 -0.17 1.69
C TRP A 79 2.97 -0.99 1.65
N PHE A 80 3.72 -0.89 0.56
CA PHE A 80 5.00 -1.58 0.45
C PHE A 80 6.06 -0.71 -0.22
N ARG A 81 7.32 -1.01 0.08
CA ARG A 81 8.50 -0.40 -0.56
C ARG A 81 9.54 -1.46 -0.88
N PHE A 82 10.56 -1.07 -1.64
CA PHE A 82 11.71 -1.91 -1.91
C PHE A 82 12.94 -1.36 -1.18
N GLU A 83 13.68 -2.24 -0.52
CA GLU A 83 14.96 -1.96 0.11
C GLU A 83 16.03 -2.89 -0.44
N THR A 84 17.29 -2.46 -0.41
CA THR A 84 18.40 -3.35 -0.75
C THR A 84 18.83 -4.14 0.48
N HIS A 85 18.87 -5.46 0.36
CA HIS A 85 19.38 -6.32 1.42
C HIS A 85 20.88 -6.12 1.60
N ALA A 86 21.31 -5.66 2.78
CA ALA A 86 22.71 -5.34 3.06
C ALA A 86 23.69 -6.52 2.88
N GLU A 87 23.25 -7.75 3.15
CA GLU A 87 24.09 -8.95 3.09
C GLU A 87 24.01 -9.70 1.76
N HIS A 88 22.83 -9.69 1.12
CA HIS A 88 22.56 -10.51 -0.07
C HIS A 88 22.52 -9.73 -1.39
N ASN A 89 22.68 -8.39 -1.34
CA ASN A 89 22.63 -7.50 -2.52
C ASN A 89 21.41 -7.77 -3.42
N CYS A 90 20.28 -8.10 -2.81
CA CYS A 90 19.01 -8.36 -3.48
C CYS A 90 17.96 -7.34 -3.04
N ASP A 91 16.94 -7.13 -3.88
CA ASP A 91 15.81 -6.29 -3.54
C ASP A 91 14.85 -7.04 -2.61
N VAL A 92 14.46 -6.40 -1.51
CA VAL A 92 13.52 -6.91 -0.51
C VAL A 92 12.27 -6.05 -0.53
N MET A 93 11.12 -6.67 -0.69
CA MET A 93 9.83 -6.00 -0.56
C MET A 93 9.43 -5.91 0.91
N VAL A 94 9.37 -4.70 1.47
CA VAL A 94 8.94 -4.47 2.85
C VAL A 94 7.48 -4.02 2.83
N LEU A 95 6.58 -4.79 3.46
CA LEU A 95 5.18 -4.44 3.63
C LEU A 95 4.96 -3.86 5.03
N SER A 96 4.27 -2.73 5.11
CA SER A 96 4.02 -2.00 6.36
C SER A 96 2.65 -1.32 6.40
N ASP A 97 2.11 -1.13 7.60
CA ASP A 97 0.81 -0.49 7.86
C ASP A 97 0.88 0.76 8.76
N TYR A 98 2.09 1.17 9.16
CA TYR A 98 2.28 2.27 10.11
C TYR A 98 3.32 3.30 9.64
N GLU A 99 3.14 4.56 10.02
CA GLU A 99 3.96 5.68 9.54
C GLU A 99 5.45 5.56 9.91
N GLN A 100 5.76 5.06 11.11
CA GLN A 100 7.14 4.83 11.54
C GLN A 100 7.80 3.64 10.80
N GLY A 101 7.05 2.97 9.92
CA GLY A 101 7.58 1.92 9.07
C GLY A 101 8.60 2.50 8.10
N TYR A 102 8.51 3.79 7.74
CA TYR A 102 9.51 4.45 6.90
C TYR A 102 10.85 4.57 7.61
N ALA A 103 11.93 4.19 6.90
CA ALA A 103 13.29 4.41 7.38
C ALA A 103 13.52 5.92 7.59
N GLN A 104 14.02 6.28 8.78
CA GLN A 104 14.41 7.65 9.06
C GLN A 104 15.60 8.01 8.17
N VAL A 105 15.38 8.94 7.23
CA VAL A 105 16.44 9.47 6.37
C VAL A 105 17.25 10.50 7.17
N ALA A 106 18.54 10.62 6.87
CA ALA A 106 19.39 11.65 7.46
C ALA A 106 18.88 13.06 7.12
N ASP A 107 19.28 14.05 7.91
CA ASP A 107 19.02 15.46 7.59
C ASP A 107 19.72 15.82 6.27
N ILE A 108 18.95 16.27 5.28
CA ILE A 108 19.46 16.68 3.97
C ILE A 108 19.40 18.21 3.88
N ASP A 109 20.54 18.81 3.50
CA ASP A 109 20.62 20.25 3.27
C ASP A 109 19.76 20.68 2.07
N ASN A 110 19.03 21.80 2.20
CA ASN A 110 18.37 22.46 1.08
C ASN A 110 19.24 23.62 0.59
N LYS A 111 19.86 23.46 -0.59
CA LYS A 111 20.74 24.44 -1.22
C LYS A 111 20.33 24.62 -2.68
N PRO A 112 19.79 25.78 -3.07
CA PRO A 112 19.55 26.06 -4.48
C PRO A 112 20.90 26.12 -5.23
N PRO A 113 20.95 25.74 -6.51
CA PRO A 113 22.18 25.73 -7.27
C PRO A 113 22.64 27.18 -7.50
N SER A 114 23.66 27.61 -6.76
CA SER A 114 24.20 28.97 -6.85
C SER A 114 25.47 28.99 -7.72
N GLY A 115 25.29 29.23 -9.02
CA GLY A 115 26.40 29.48 -9.95
C GLY A 115 27.42 28.33 -10.06
N THR A 116 28.71 28.67 -10.13
CA THR A 116 29.81 27.79 -10.58
C THR A 116 30.41 26.84 -9.54
N LEU A 117 29.93 26.81 -8.29
CA LEU A 117 30.51 25.97 -7.22
C LEU A 117 29.39 25.26 -6.43
N ASP A 118 29.22 23.97 -6.70
CA ASP A 118 28.22 23.10 -6.06
C ASP A 118 28.67 22.52 -4.70
N GLY A 119 29.88 22.87 -4.23
CA GLY A 119 30.41 22.43 -2.93
C GLY A 119 30.56 20.91 -2.73
N GLY A 120 30.20 20.09 -3.74
CA GLY A 120 30.28 18.62 -3.72
C GLY A 120 29.44 17.96 -2.61
N THR A 121 28.45 18.67 -2.07
CA THR A 121 27.62 18.18 -0.96
C THR A 121 26.24 17.80 -1.50
N GLU A 122 25.82 16.57 -1.26
CA GLU A 122 24.47 16.10 -1.61
C GLU A 122 23.41 17.01 -0.94
N SER A 123 22.54 17.61 -1.75
CA SER A 123 21.54 18.57 -1.28
C SER A 123 20.29 18.60 -2.15
N VAL A 124 19.17 19.03 -1.56
CA VAL A 124 17.92 19.30 -2.29
C VAL A 124 18.00 20.69 -2.89
N TRP A 125 17.68 20.80 -4.18
CA TRP A 125 17.84 22.03 -4.96
C TRP A 125 16.53 22.64 -5.47
N ASP A 126 15.43 21.87 -5.45
CA ASP A 126 14.07 22.35 -5.79
C ASP A 126 13.05 21.65 -4.88
N ILE A 127 12.11 22.43 -4.32
CA ILE A 127 10.99 21.93 -3.52
C ILE A 127 9.73 22.59 -4.06
N ARG A 128 8.78 21.77 -4.54
CA ARG A 128 7.48 22.24 -5.03
C ARG A 128 6.36 21.71 -4.16
N LEU A 129 5.49 22.60 -3.73
CA LEU A 129 4.28 22.24 -3.01
C LEU A 129 3.09 22.24 -3.99
N HIS A 130 2.41 21.11 -4.06
CA HIS A 130 1.13 20.98 -4.76
C HIS A 130 0.04 20.73 -3.72
N SER A 131 -1.10 21.40 -3.85
CA SER A 131 -2.25 21.20 -2.98
C SER A 131 -3.52 21.04 -3.82
N ALA A 132 -4.41 20.17 -3.37
CA ALA A 132 -5.71 19.91 -3.97
C ALA A 132 -6.74 19.73 -2.85
N VAL A 133 -7.98 20.12 -3.13
CA VAL A 133 -9.10 19.92 -2.19
C VAL A 133 -9.49 18.44 -2.22
N VAL A 134 -9.69 17.85 -1.03
CA VAL A 134 -10.07 16.44 -0.85
C VAL A 134 -11.35 16.31 -0.02
N ALA A 135 -11.97 15.12 -0.05
CA ALA A 135 -13.15 14.80 0.74
C ALA A 135 -12.90 15.04 2.24
N SER A 136 -13.91 15.58 2.93
CA SER A 136 -13.81 15.95 4.35
C SER A 136 -14.10 14.78 5.29
N SER A 137 -14.94 13.85 4.86
CA SER A 137 -15.23 12.62 5.58
C SER A 137 -15.43 11.45 4.63
N ALA A 138 -15.29 10.24 5.15
CA ALA A 138 -15.62 9.00 4.48
C ALA A 138 -16.75 8.31 5.26
N GLU A 139 -17.84 8.01 4.57
CA GLU A 139 -19.00 7.33 5.10
C GLU A 139 -19.05 5.92 4.49
N VAL A 140 -19.08 4.91 5.35
CA VAL A 140 -19.13 3.50 4.95
C VAL A 140 -20.38 2.86 5.55
N ASN A 141 -21.10 2.10 4.73
CA ASN A 141 -22.23 1.29 5.20
C ASN A 141 -22.18 -0.11 4.58
N ASP A 142 -22.88 -1.04 5.23
CA ASP A 142 -22.90 -2.46 4.86
C ASP A 142 -24.16 -3.15 5.40
N TYR A 143 -24.44 -4.36 4.91
CA TYR A 143 -25.53 -5.21 5.34
C TYR A 143 -25.07 -6.65 5.58
N ASN A 144 -25.28 -7.14 6.81
CA ASN A 144 -25.07 -8.54 7.15
C ASN A 144 -26.40 -9.27 7.30
N TYR A 145 -26.70 -10.21 6.41
CA TYR A 145 -27.92 -11.00 6.48
C TYR A 145 -28.03 -11.85 7.77
N ARG A 146 -26.91 -12.24 8.41
CA ARG A 146 -26.92 -13.00 9.66
C ARG A 146 -27.25 -12.13 10.88
N THR A 147 -27.01 -10.83 10.77
CA THR A 147 -27.29 -9.83 11.80
C THR A 147 -27.96 -8.60 11.17
N ALA A 148 -29.10 -8.83 10.50
CA ALA A 148 -29.76 -7.83 9.65
C ALA A 148 -30.18 -6.54 10.36
N ASN A 149 -30.32 -6.58 11.69
CA ASN A 149 -30.70 -5.42 12.51
C ASN A 149 -29.50 -4.63 13.06
N THR A 150 -28.26 -5.06 12.79
CA THR A 150 -27.07 -4.37 13.26
C THR A 150 -26.82 -3.12 12.41
N ASP A 151 -26.71 -1.97 13.07
CA ASP A 151 -26.26 -0.75 12.42
C ASP A 151 -24.76 -0.83 12.13
N LEU A 152 -24.42 -0.82 10.85
CA LEU A 152 -23.07 -0.94 10.32
C LEU A 152 -22.59 0.37 9.68
N HIS A 153 -23.39 1.42 9.80
CA HIS A 153 -23.04 2.75 9.34
C HIS A 153 -21.88 3.33 10.16
N LYS A 154 -20.87 3.85 9.46
CA LYS A 154 -19.72 4.55 10.04
C LYS A 154 -19.42 5.79 9.22
N ASP A 155 -19.25 6.92 9.90
CA ASP A 155 -18.70 8.15 9.33
C ASP A 155 -17.40 8.50 10.05
N ILE A 156 -16.35 8.76 9.28
CA ILE A 156 -15.02 9.08 9.81
C ILE A 156 -14.53 10.39 9.21
N ASN A 157 -14.19 11.33 10.08
CA ASN A 157 -13.48 12.56 9.74
C ASN A 157 -12.20 12.65 10.58
N THR A 158 -11.04 12.52 9.93
CA THR A 158 -9.72 12.56 10.58
C THR A 158 -9.24 13.98 10.89
N GLN A 159 -9.82 15.00 10.26
CA GLN A 159 -9.43 16.41 10.40
C GLN A 159 -10.64 17.35 10.55
N PRO A 160 -11.43 17.24 11.63
CA PRO A 160 -12.68 17.98 11.78
C PRO A 160 -12.52 19.51 11.92
N LYS A 161 -11.29 19.98 12.17
CA LYS A 161 -10.95 21.41 12.28
C LYS A 161 -10.40 22.00 10.98
N SER A 162 -10.21 21.17 9.94
CA SER A 162 -9.66 21.64 8.67
C SER A 162 -10.73 22.34 7.85
N THR A 163 -10.40 23.52 7.31
CA THR A 163 -11.27 24.29 6.42
C THR A 163 -10.93 24.08 4.94
N THR A 164 -9.96 23.22 4.63
CA THR A 164 -9.45 22.98 3.28
C THR A 164 -10.01 21.71 2.63
N THR A 165 -10.89 20.98 3.32
CA THR A 165 -11.55 19.76 2.83
C THR A 165 -13.03 20.03 2.55
N TYR A 166 -13.64 19.27 1.63
CA TYR A 166 -15.04 19.49 1.24
C TYR A 166 -15.73 18.19 0.78
N GLY A 167 -17.00 18.00 1.20
CA GLY A 167 -17.83 16.88 0.78
C GLY A 167 -17.59 15.58 1.54
N THR A 168 -18.39 14.56 1.24
CA THR A 168 -18.35 13.23 1.86
C THR A 168 -18.16 12.18 0.77
N ASP A 169 -17.21 11.27 0.96
CA ASP A 169 -17.02 10.09 0.12
C ASP A 169 -17.86 8.95 0.69
N TYR A 170 -18.91 8.53 -0.03
CA TYR A 170 -19.78 7.45 0.41
C TYR A 170 -19.39 6.13 -0.25
N ARG A 171 -19.14 5.11 0.56
CA ARG A 171 -18.81 3.75 0.10
C ARG A 171 -19.76 2.73 0.70
N TYR A 172 -20.21 1.82 -0.14
CA TYR A 172 -20.94 0.65 0.29
C TYR A 172 -20.03 -0.56 0.05
N GLU A 173 -19.44 -1.08 1.11
CA GLU A 173 -18.42 -2.14 1.02
C GLU A 173 -18.91 -3.45 1.60
N GLU A 174 -18.13 -4.52 1.36
CA GLU A 174 -18.37 -5.84 1.94
C GLU A 174 -17.68 -5.97 3.32
N HIS A 175 -18.33 -6.71 4.19
CA HIS A 175 -17.99 -6.91 5.60
C HIS A 175 -16.50 -7.11 5.89
N TYR A 176 -15.94 -6.17 6.68
CA TYR A 176 -14.69 -6.36 7.40
C TYR A 176 -14.97 -6.35 8.91
N ARG A 177 -14.77 -7.50 9.55
CA ARG A 177 -14.67 -7.60 11.02
C ARG A 177 -13.28 -7.18 11.49
#